data_AF-K9GGC4-F1
#
_entry.id   AF-K9GGC4-F1
#
_cell.length_a   1.000
_cell.length_b   1.000
_cell.length_c   1.000
_cell.angle_alpha   90.00
_cell.angle_beta   90.00
_cell.angle_gamma   90.00
#
_symmetry.space_group_name_H-M   'P 1'
#
loop_
_entity.id
_entity.type
_entity.pdbx_description
1 polymer ?
#
loop_
_entity_poly.entity_id
_entity_poly.type
_entity_poly.pdbx_seq_one_letter_code
_entity_poly.pdbx_strand_id
1 'polypeptide(L)'
;MSTRNNSVGKVATLWAGEGQASNSTSSVEENVAYRFVLDRKVQTISSNSIPKDGLVSGLLFVPSLEPHDPCYDITASSVPSNVTRYEDVSDFGYPLVGLAPWVTAECSVSFLSAAQKAGTHAMIFFQPSDNETGIPPDSKDSRWAMKDGDKWRMENNYPVYAISGPAGTSLINDLSWYSKATRDNKIYNSTKKLALQTDTNRLFARIETGEETATSSTSVWSFVLAIAGTVLMLSIILIIIYRLVLRKRRAQLQRRVNAGQVDIEALALNQMTAPQEIVNKMPLYTYLEIKPPTEATLLRDDTSASSIEHDSADKMGALKYVEEIQKKKQSDVIRFLLRVRCWELRQLNAIHRASRPSRPDKARRLGYKAKQGYVIYRARVRRGGRKRPVSKGATYGKPTNHGVNQLKYQRALKSTAEERVGRRAANLRVLNSYWINQDSTYKYYEVILVDPQHKAIRRDARINWICNPVHKHRESRGLTATGKKSRGINKGHRYNNTKAGRRHTWKRQNTQSYWRYR
;
A
#
# COMPACT_ATOMS: atom_id res chain seq x y z
N MET A 1 -5.52 23.78 -54.62
CA MET A 1 -6.51 23.14 -53.74
C MET A 1 -6.09 23.40 -52.30
N SER A 2 -6.71 24.37 -51.65
CA SER A 2 -6.34 24.80 -50.29
C SER A 2 -6.85 23.78 -49.26
N THR A 3 -5.95 23.07 -48.60
CA THR A 3 -6.27 22.26 -47.42
C THR A 3 -6.68 23.20 -46.28
N ARG A 4 -8.00 23.30 -46.02
CA ARG A 4 -8.49 23.96 -44.79
C ARG A 4 -8.03 23.12 -43.60
N ASN A 5 -7.13 23.67 -42.78
CA ASN A 5 -6.83 23.11 -41.45
C ASN A 5 -8.08 23.29 -40.57
N ASN A 6 -8.92 22.26 -40.48
CA ASN A 6 -10.13 22.27 -39.67
C ASN A 6 -9.74 22.06 -38.19
N SER A 7 -9.85 23.10 -37.37
CA SER A 7 -9.50 23.03 -35.94
C SER A 7 -10.72 22.72 -35.08
N VAL A 8 -10.72 21.61 -34.34
CA VAL A 8 -11.78 21.33 -33.36
C VAL A 8 -11.59 22.18 -32.10
N GLY A 9 -12.56 23.03 -31.78
CA GLY A 9 -12.45 23.97 -30.65
C GLY A 9 -12.77 23.34 -29.30
N LYS A 10 -13.77 22.46 -29.24
CA LYS A 10 -14.22 21.79 -28.01
C LYS A 10 -14.47 20.31 -28.29
N VAL A 11 -13.99 19.42 -27.42
CA VAL A 11 -14.27 17.98 -27.49
C VAL A 11 -15.10 17.53 -26.30
N ALA A 12 -16.24 16.89 -26.55
CA ALA A 12 -17.05 16.20 -25.56
C ALA A 12 -16.68 14.71 -25.54
N THR A 13 -16.06 14.23 -24.46
CA THR A 13 -15.75 12.81 -24.27
C THR A 13 -16.77 12.19 -23.33
N LEU A 14 -17.48 11.20 -23.85
CA LEU A 14 -18.61 10.49 -23.25
C LEU A 14 -18.20 9.03 -23.05
N TRP A 15 -18.48 8.48 -21.88
CA TRP A 15 -18.15 7.09 -21.54
C TRP A 15 -19.41 6.34 -21.08
N ALA A 16 -19.79 5.30 -21.82
CA ALA A 16 -21.02 4.53 -21.61
C ALA A 16 -20.77 3.14 -20.98
N GLY A 17 -19.59 2.89 -20.39
CA GLY A 17 -19.19 1.60 -19.77
C GLY A 17 -18.26 1.72 -18.55
N GLU A 18 -17.75 0.58 -18.03
CA GLU A 18 -16.97 0.49 -16.76
C GLU A 18 -15.50 0.99 -16.82
N GLY A 19 -15.16 1.94 -17.70
CA GLY A 19 -13.84 2.57 -17.73
C GLY A 19 -13.80 3.86 -16.92
N GLN A 20 -12.65 4.54 -16.95
CA GLN A 20 -12.43 5.79 -16.22
C GLN A 20 -11.80 6.81 -17.18
N ALA A 21 -12.52 7.89 -17.47
CA ALA A 21 -12.01 8.97 -18.31
C ALA A 21 -10.95 9.78 -17.54
N SER A 22 -9.77 9.95 -18.14
CA SER A 22 -8.71 10.82 -17.62
C SER A 22 -8.44 11.95 -18.61
N ASN A 23 -7.93 13.09 -18.15
CA ASN A 23 -7.51 14.19 -19.03
C ASN A 23 -6.47 13.78 -20.10
N SER A 24 -5.88 12.59 -19.98
CA SER A 24 -4.83 12.03 -20.84
C SER A 24 -5.31 11.02 -21.88
N THR A 25 -6.59 10.65 -21.94
CA THR A 25 -7.05 9.68 -22.95
C THR A 25 -6.96 10.31 -24.35
N SER A 26 -6.10 9.77 -25.21
CA SER A 26 -5.73 10.31 -26.52
C SER A 26 -6.47 9.59 -27.65
N SER A 27 -7.20 10.32 -28.48
CA SER A 27 -7.11 10.23 -29.95
C SER A 27 -8.13 11.17 -30.60
N VAL A 28 -7.73 12.42 -30.77
CA VAL A 28 -7.82 13.16 -32.04
C VAL A 28 -6.54 13.99 -32.05
N GLU A 29 -5.62 13.70 -32.97
CA GLU A 29 -4.49 14.59 -33.26
C GLU A 29 -5.09 15.84 -33.93
N GLU A 30 -5.43 16.86 -33.15
CA GLU A 30 -5.79 18.20 -33.65
C GLU A 30 -5.86 19.17 -32.45
N ASN A 31 -5.69 20.47 -32.72
CA ASN A 31 -5.56 21.53 -31.72
C ASN A 31 -6.84 21.75 -30.88
N VAL A 32 -7.15 20.85 -29.96
CA VAL A 32 -8.30 20.94 -29.05
C VAL A 32 -8.07 22.02 -27.99
N ALA A 33 -8.90 23.07 -27.98
CA ALA A 33 -8.78 24.14 -27.00
C ALA A 33 -9.40 23.78 -25.63
N TYR A 34 -10.46 22.97 -25.60
CA TYR A 34 -11.17 22.61 -24.37
C TYR A 34 -11.81 21.22 -24.44
N ARG A 35 -11.88 20.52 -23.30
CA ARG A 35 -12.48 19.17 -23.17
C ARG A 35 -13.58 19.16 -22.13
N PHE A 36 -14.75 18.66 -22.50
CA PHE A 36 -15.89 18.39 -21.63
C PHE A 36 -16.02 16.88 -21.40
N VAL A 37 -15.75 16.42 -20.17
CA VAL A 37 -15.65 14.99 -19.86
C VAL A 37 -16.84 14.54 -19.01
N LEU A 38 -17.60 13.55 -19.50
CA LEU A 38 -18.63 12.85 -18.75
C LEU A 38 -18.21 11.41 -18.52
N ASP A 39 -17.61 11.16 -17.36
CA ASP A 39 -17.17 9.84 -16.93
C ASP A 39 -18.31 9.12 -16.21
N ARG A 40 -18.72 7.94 -16.70
CA ARG A 40 -19.78 7.10 -16.10
C ARG A 40 -21.06 7.88 -15.79
N LYS A 41 -21.45 8.79 -16.68
CA LYS A 41 -22.67 9.62 -16.61
C LYS A 41 -23.48 9.59 -17.90
N VAL A 42 -23.24 8.57 -18.72
CA VAL A 42 -23.87 8.35 -20.02
C VAL A 42 -24.54 6.99 -19.98
N GLN A 43 -25.79 6.93 -20.40
CA GLN A 43 -26.56 5.69 -20.47
C GLN A 43 -26.81 5.32 -21.93
N THR A 44 -26.64 4.05 -22.29
CA THR A 44 -27.03 3.56 -23.62
C THR A 44 -28.52 3.22 -23.63
N ILE A 45 -29.32 3.91 -24.44
CA ILE A 45 -30.76 3.66 -24.59
C ILE A 45 -31.03 2.65 -25.73
N SER A 46 -30.30 2.79 -26.85
CA SER A 46 -30.33 1.84 -27.96
C SER A 46 -28.91 1.47 -28.37
N SER A 47 -28.64 0.16 -28.43
CA SER A 47 -27.36 -0.40 -28.85
C SER A 47 -27.33 -0.78 -30.33
N ASN A 48 -28.35 -0.40 -31.11
CA ASN A 48 -28.40 -0.76 -32.53
C ASN A 48 -27.25 -0.09 -33.30
N SER A 49 -26.64 -0.84 -34.22
CA SER A 49 -25.53 -0.37 -35.06
C SER A 49 -24.30 0.19 -34.32
N ILE A 50 -24.03 -0.22 -33.07
CA ILE A 50 -22.76 0.12 -32.41
C ILE A 50 -21.59 -0.50 -33.23
N PRO A 51 -20.55 0.28 -33.60
CA PRO A 51 -19.36 -0.25 -34.27
C PRO A 51 -18.66 -1.31 -33.41
N LYS A 52 -18.08 -2.34 -34.04
CA LYS A 52 -17.36 -3.43 -33.34
C LYS A 52 -16.21 -2.96 -32.46
N ASP A 53 -15.63 -1.81 -32.77
CA ASP A 53 -14.55 -1.19 -31.99
C ASP A 53 -15.05 -0.45 -30.74
N GLY A 54 -16.38 -0.40 -30.53
CA GLY A 54 -17.01 0.26 -29.38
C GLY A 54 -16.80 1.78 -29.33
N LEU A 55 -16.30 2.39 -30.41
CA LEU A 55 -16.01 3.81 -30.50
C LEU A 55 -16.95 4.49 -31.49
N VAL A 56 -17.71 5.47 -31.02
CA VAL A 56 -18.50 6.36 -31.86
C VAL A 56 -17.98 7.78 -31.73
N SER A 57 -17.70 8.45 -32.84
CA SER A 57 -17.19 9.82 -32.78
C SER A 57 -17.61 10.64 -33.98
N GLY A 58 -17.86 11.94 -33.79
CA GLY A 58 -18.28 12.84 -34.86
C GLY A 58 -18.55 14.27 -34.40
N LEU A 59 -18.80 15.16 -35.36
CA LEU A 59 -19.19 16.55 -35.10
C LEU A 59 -20.59 16.60 -34.51
N LEU A 60 -20.72 17.39 -33.45
CA LEU A 60 -21.98 17.55 -32.73
C LEU A 60 -22.85 18.61 -33.39
N PHE A 61 -24.12 18.30 -33.64
CA PHE A 61 -25.10 19.23 -34.17
C PHE A 61 -26.50 18.89 -33.67
N VAL A 62 -27.46 19.81 -33.84
CA VAL A 62 -28.86 19.57 -33.51
C VAL A 62 -29.66 19.37 -34.81
N PRO A 63 -30.31 18.21 -35.02
CA PRO A 63 -31.13 17.97 -36.20
C PRO A 63 -32.26 19.00 -36.35
N SER A 64 -32.50 19.45 -37.57
CA SER A 64 -33.56 20.41 -37.87
C SER A 64 -34.89 19.68 -38.04
N LEU A 65 -35.90 20.10 -37.28
CA LEU A 65 -37.29 19.66 -37.49
C LEU A 65 -37.91 20.43 -38.66
N GLU A 66 -38.93 19.84 -39.29
CA GLU A 66 -39.68 20.51 -40.34
C GLU A 66 -40.49 21.69 -39.76
N PRO A 67 -40.63 22.83 -40.46
CA PRO A 67 -41.31 24.01 -39.91
C PRO A 67 -42.79 23.80 -39.56
N HIS A 68 -43.42 22.75 -40.08
CA HIS A 68 -44.83 22.39 -39.81
C HIS A 68 -44.96 21.33 -38.71
N ASP A 69 -43.85 20.88 -38.11
CA ASP A 69 -43.85 19.91 -37.02
C ASP A 69 -44.23 20.60 -35.70
N PRO A 70 -45.28 20.14 -34.97
CA PRO A 70 -45.67 20.72 -33.68
C PRO A 70 -44.53 20.71 -32.64
N CYS A 71 -43.54 19.83 -32.80
CA CYS A 71 -42.39 19.74 -31.91
C CYS A 71 -41.38 20.88 -32.05
N TYR A 72 -41.43 21.64 -33.14
CA TYR A 72 -40.59 22.82 -33.32
C TYR A 72 -40.86 23.85 -32.22
N ASP A 73 -42.13 24.19 -31.98
CA ASP A 73 -42.53 25.18 -30.98
C ASP A 73 -42.36 24.66 -29.54
N ILE A 74 -42.65 23.39 -29.30
CA ILE A 74 -42.53 22.75 -27.98
C ILE A 74 -41.08 22.75 -27.50
N THR A 75 -40.13 22.50 -28.41
CA THR A 75 -38.70 22.40 -28.06
C THR A 75 -37.93 23.71 -28.16
N ALA A 76 -38.57 24.79 -28.61
CA ALA A 76 -37.97 26.12 -28.74
C ALA A 76 -37.42 26.68 -27.41
N SER A 77 -37.98 26.28 -26.27
CA SER A 77 -37.48 26.67 -24.94
C SER A 77 -36.13 26.03 -24.59
N SER A 78 -35.85 24.85 -25.15
CA SER A 78 -34.65 24.05 -24.85
C SER A 78 -33.62 24.09 -25.97
N VAL A 79 -34.01 24.45 -27.19
CA VAL A 79 -33.15 24.54 -28.37
C VAL A 79 -33.17 25.99 -28.90
N PRO A 80 -32.10 26.78 -28.69
CA PRO A 80 -32.01 28.12 -29.26
C PRO A 80 -32.13 28.11 -30.79
N SER A 81 -32.67 29.18 -31.36
CA SER A 81 -32.75 29.35 -32.83
C SER A 81 -31.38 29.33 -33.50
N ASN A 82 -30.36 29.84 -32.82
CA ASN A 82 -29.00 30.02 -33.34
C ASN A 82 -28.06 28.84 -33.04
N VAL A 83 -28.56 27.60 -33.05
CA VAL A 83 -27.74 26.42 -32.74
C VAL A 83 -27.14 25.77 -34.00
N THR A 84 -25.97 25.15 -33.87
CA THR A 84 -25.33 24.41 -34.96
C THR A 84 -26.27 23.38 -35.59
N ARG A 85 -26.62 23.57 -36.87
CA ARG A 85 -27.42 22.66 -37.68
C ARG A 85 -26.55 21.85 -38.64
N TYR A 86 -27.18 20.95 -39.41
CA TYR A 86 -26.50 20.14 -40.42
C TYR A 86 -25.67 20.99 -41.41
N GLU A 87 -26.21 22.12 -41.87
CA GLU A 87 -25.55 23.06 -42.79
C GLU A 87 -24.27 23.71 -42.22
N ASP A 88 -24.13 23.71 -40.89
CA ASP A 88 -22.98 24.29 -40.20
C ASP A 88 -21.79 23.31 -40.11
N VAL A 89 -22.05 22.01 -40.31
CA VAL A 89 -21.09 20.90 -40.11
C VAL A 89 -20.87 20.02 -41.34
N SER A 90 -21.77 20.04 -42.32
CA SER A 90 -21.71 19.20 -43.53
C SER A 90 -20.44 19.40 -44.35
N ASP A 91 -19.92 20.63 -44.41
CA ASP A 91 -18.72 21.00 -45.17
C ASP A 91 -17.41 20.36 -44.66
N PHE A 92 -17.41 19.82 -43.44
CA PHE A 92 -16.19 19.38 -42.76
C PHE A 92 -15.84 17.90 -43.00
N GLY A 93 -16.77 17.09 -43.52
CA GLY A 93 -16.52 15.69 -43.89
C GLY A 93 -16.28 14.70 -42.74
N TYR A 94 -16.56 15.09 -41.49
CA TYR A 94 -16.51 14.17 -40.34
C TYR A 94 -17.87 13.46 -40.14
N PRO A 95 -17.90 12.29 -39.48
CA PRO A 95 -19.15 11.68 -39.04
C PRO A 95 -19.95 12.65 -38.15
N LEU A 96 -21.27 12.49 -38.10
CA LEU A 96 -22.15 13.41 -37.38
C LEU A 96 -22.81 12.74 -36.17
N VAL A 97 -22.87 13.45 -35.06
CA VAL A 97 -23.54 13.02 -33.83
C VAL A 97 -24.64 14.04 -33.49
N GLY A 98 -25.88 13.55 -33.45
CA GLY A 98 -27.04 14.38 -33.10
C GLY A 98 -27.12 14.62 -31.59
N LEU A 99 -27.53 15.82 -31.19
CA LEU A 99 -27.91 16.16 -29.82
C LEU A 99 -29.32 16.77 -29.83
N ALA A 100 -30.24 16.23 -29.04
CA ALA A 100 -31.61 16.74 -28.96
C ALA A 100 -32.21 16.62 -27.55
N PRO A 101 -33.16 17.48 -27.17
CA PRO A 101 -33.89 17.32 -25.93
C PRO A 101 -34.97 16.22 -26.05
N TRP A 102 -35.12 15.43 -25.00
CA TRP A 102 -36.21 14.48 -24.83
C TRP A 102 -37.30 15.13 -23.98
N VAL A 103 -38.26 15.78 -24.63
CA VAL A 103 -39.38 16.48 -23.95
C VAL A 103 -40.63 15.62 -23.94
N THR A 104 -41.02 15.13 -25.13
CA THR A 104 -42.13 14.21 -25.32
C THR A 104 -41.70 13.05 -26.22
N ALA A 105 -42.40 11.92 -26.12
CA ALA A 105 -42.14 10.77 -26.98
C ALA A 105 -42.29 11.11 -28.47
N GLU A 106 -43.32 11.88 -28.83
CA GLU A 106 -43.61 12.29 -30.21
C GLU A 106 -42.48 13.15 -30.79
N CYS A 107 -41.98 14.13 -30.02
CA CYS A 107 -40.85 14.96 -30.47
C CYS A 107 -39.55 14.19 -30.61
N SER A 108 -39.34 13.20 -29.76
CA SER A 108 -38.14 12.35 -29.83
C SER A 108 -38.12 11.54 -31.12
N VAL A 109 -39.28 11.06 -31.61
CA VAL A 109 -39.41 10.41 -32.92
C VAL A 109 -39.11 11.37 -34.06
N SER A 110 -39.65 12.59 -34.02
CA SER A 110 -39.33 13.62 -35.01
C SER A 110 -37.83 13.91 -35.08
N PHE A 111 -37.15 14.04 -33.94
CA PHE A 111 -35.69 14.22 -33.92
C PHE A 111 -34.92 13.00 -34.43
N LEU A 112 -35.36 11.78 -34.12
CA LEU A 112 -34.74 10.55 -34.65
C LEU A 112 -34.86 10.49 -36.18
N SER A 113 -36.03 10.80 -36.73
CA SER A 113 -36.24 10.82 -38.18
C SER A 113 -35.44 11.94 -38.86
N ALA A 114 -35.36 13.13 -38.26
CA ALA A 114 -34.55 14.24 -38.77
C ALA A 114 -33.05 13.92 -38.75
N ALA A 115 -32.56 13.26 -37.70
CA ALA A 115 -31.18 12.80 -37.63
C ALA A 115 -30.88 11.70 -38.65
N GLN A 116 -31.82 10.78 -38.87
CA GLN A 116 -31.68 9.76 -39.91
C GLN A 116 -31.58 10.38 -41.30
N LYS A 117 -32.45 11.36 -41.62
CA LYS A 117 -32.37 12.13 -42.89
C LYS A 117 -31.02 12.84 -43.05
N ALA A 118 -30.43 13.30 -41.95
CA ALA A 118 -29.12 13.97 -41.92
C ALA A 118 -27.91 13.01 -41.95
N GLY A 119 -28.11 11.69 -41.89
CA GLY A 119 -27.03 10.69 -41.93
C GLY A 119 -26.20 10.61 -40.64
N THR A 120 -26.83 10.73 -39.47
CA THR A 120 -26.12 10.66 -38.18
C THR A 120 -25.61 9.27 -37.85
N HIS A 121 -24.43 9.21 -37.21
CA HIS A 121 -23.80 7.97 -36.74
C HIS A 121 -24.13 7.65 -35.27
N ALA A 122 -24.64 8.62 -34.51
CA ALA A 122 -25.22 8.43 -33.18
C ALA A 122 -26.14 9.60 -32.81
N MET A 123 -27.02 9.36 -31.85
CA MET A 123 -27.87 10.38 -31.24
C MET A 123 -27.66 10.41 -29.73
N ILE A 124 -27.63 11.62 -29.17
CA ILE A 124 -27.58 11.88 -27.74
C ILE A 124 -28.84 12.62 -27.33
N PHE A 125 -29.55 12.10 -26.34
CA PHE A 125 -30.68 12.74 -25.72
C PHE A 125 -30.36 13.21 -24.30
N PHE A 126 -31.06 14.26 -23.88
CA PHE A 126 -31.07 14.73 -22.49
C PHE A 126 -32.47 15.22 -22.13
N GLN A 127 -32.83 15.17 -20.86
CA GLN A 127 -34.13 15.65 -20.38
C GLN A 127 -33.97 17.06 -19.81
N PRO A 128 -34.52 18.12 -20.44
CA PRO A 128 -34.35 19.50 -19.96
C PRO A 128 -35.03 19.77 -18.61
N SER A 129 -36.09 19.02 -18.28
CA SER A 129 -36.82 19.11 -17.02
C SER A 129 -36.09 18.42 -15.86
N ASP A 130 -35.10 17.57 -16.14
CA ASP A 130 -34.34 16.85 -15.14
C ASP A 130 -33.11 17.66 -14.71
N ASN A 131 -33.07 18.04 -13.44
CA ASN A 131 -31.97 18.80 -12.84
C ASN A 131 -30.90 17.88 -12.21
N GLU A 132 -31.05 16.56 -12.29
CA GLU A 132 -30.07 15.63 -11.75
C GLU A 132 -28.78 15.62 -12.58
N THR A 133 -27.64 15.51 -11.88
CA THR A 133 -26.29 15.44 -12.50
C THR A 133 -25.72 14.01 -12.52
N GLY A 134 -26.57 13.03 -12.17
CA GLY A 134 -26.26 11.61 -12.07
C GLY A 134 -26.28 10.88 -13.41
N ILE A 135 -26.22 9.55 -13.34
CA ILE A 135 -26.43 8.67 -14.50
C ILE A 135 -27.92 8.74 -14.87
N PRO A 136 -28.27 9.00 -16.15
CA PRO A 136 -29.66 8.96 -16.59
C PRO A 136 -30.33 7.60 -16.31
N PRO A 137 -31.66 7.55 -16.21
CA PRO A 137 -32.42 6.30 -16.09
C PRO A 137 -31.97 5.20 -17.03
N ASP A 138 -32.00 3.96 -16.55
CA ASP A 138 -31.74 2.76 -17.36
C ASP A 138 -32.64 2.70 -18.59
N SER A 139 -32.21 1.98 -19.63
CA SER A 139 -32.87 1.92 -20.92
C SER A 139 -34.31 1.37 -20.86
N LYS A 140 -34.68 0.66 -19.79
CA LYS A 140 -36.00 0.06 -19.55
C LYS A 140 -36.93 0.94 -18.71
N ASP A 141 -36.46 2.10 -18.23
CA ASP A 141 -37.28 3.02 -17.46
C ASP A 141 -38.42 3.59 -18.33
N SER A 142 -39.60 3.76 -17.74
CA SER A 142 -40.80 4.28 -18.42
C SER A 142 -40.59 5.71 -18.95
N ARG A 143 -39.60 6.45 -18.44
CA ARG A 143 -39.21 7.77 -18.97
C ARG A 143 -38.73 7.75 -20.42
N TRP A 144 -38.21 6.62 -20.90
CA TRP A 144 -37.80 6.42 -22.30
C TRP A 144 -38.87 5.72 -23.14
N ALA A 145 -40.02 5.37 -22.56
CA ALA A 145 -41.07 4.65 -23.26
C ALA A 145 -41.75 5.54 -24.30
N MET A 146 -41.86 5.02 -25.52
CA MET A 146 -42.67 5.61 -26.59
C MET A 146 -43.98 4.82 -26.75
N LYS A 147 -45.02 5.46 -27.30
CA LYS A 147 -46.33 4.83 -27.53
C LYS A 147 -46.29 3.68 -28.57
N ASP A 148 -45.16 3.49 -29.24
CA ASP A 148 -44.98 2.54 -30.34
C ASP A 148 -44.43 1.16 -29.91
N GLY A 149 -44.31 0.89 -28.60
CA GLY A 149 -43.86 -0.41 -28.09
C GLY A 149 -42.39 -0.73 -28.45
N ASP A 150 -41.50 0.26 -28.30
CA ASP A 150 -40.05 0.16 -28.58
C ASP A 150 -39.64 -0.19 -30.03
N LYS A 151 -40.57 -0.16 -31.00
CA LYS A 151 -40.27 -0.38 -32.43
C LYS A 151 -39.17 0.55 -32.98
N TRP A 152 -39.15 1.79 -32.52
CA TRP A 152 -38.13 2.79 -32.89
C TRP A 152 -36.70 2.30 -32.63
N ARG A 153 -36.46 1.45 -31.61
CA ARG A 153 -35.12 0.93 -31.29
C ARG A 153 -34.62 -0.05 -32.35
N MET A 154 -35.53 -0.79 -32.99
CA MET A 154 -35.22 -1.76 -34.04
C MET A 154 -35.12 -1.09 -35.42
N GLU A 155 -35.95 -0.10 -35.69
CA GLU A 155 -35.98 0.62 -36.97
C GLU A 155 -34.84 1.64 -37.10
N ASN A 156 -34.35 2.17 -35.98
CA ASN A 156 -33.26 3.14 -35.99
C ASN A 156 -31.91 2.48 -36.25
N ASN A 157 -31.18 2.96 -37.25
CA ASN A 157 -29.92 2.36 -37.72
C ASN A 157 -28.64 2.95 -37.09
N TYR A 158 -28.75 3.68 -35.99
CA TYR A 158 -27.62 4.22 -35.23
C TYR A 158 -27.85 4.11 -33.71
N PRO A 159 -26.79 4.10 -32.88
CA PRO A 159 -26.92 4.01 -31.44
C PRO A 159 -27.45 5.30 -30.82
N VAL A 160 -28.17 5.14 -29.71
CA VAL A 160 -28.81 6.23 -28.98
C VAL A 160 -28.38 6.23 -27.52
N TYR A 161 -27.87 7.38 -27.08
CA TYR A 161 -27.33 7.59 -25.74
C TYR A 161 -28.13 8.66 -24.98
N ALA A 162 -28.08 8.59 -23.65
CA ALA A 162 -28.65 9.57 -22.75
C ALA A 162 -27.54 10.23 -21.92
N ILE A 163 -27.65 11.54 -21.70
CA ILE A 163 -26.82 12.29 -20.76
C ILE A 163 -27.70 13.09 -19.79
N SER A 164 -27.12 13.50 -18.65
CA SER A 164 -27.83 14.32 -17.65
C SER A 164 -28.36 15.63 -18.26
N GLY A 165 -29.54 16.08 -17.83
CA GLY A 165 -30.18 17.32 -18.29
C GLY A 165 -29.28 18.56 -18.28
N PRO A 166 -28.56 18.84 -17.17
CA PRO A 166 -27.64 19.98 -17.10
C PRO A 166 -26.48 19.90 -18.10
N ALA A 167 -25.97 18.68 -18.37
CA ALA A 167 -24.88 18.50 -19.33
C ALA A 167 -25.35 18.72 -20.77
N GLY A 168 -26.52 18.19 -21.13
CA GLY A 168 -27.11 18.42 -22.46
C GLY A 168 -27.45 19.89 -22.71
N THR A 169 -28.01 20.58 -21.70
CA THR A 169 -28.28 22.02 -21.76
C THR A 169 -27.00 22.82 -21.98
N SER A 170 -25.92 22.47 -21.28
CA SER A 170 -24.60 23.11 -21.48
C SER A 170 -24.05 22.88 -22.89
N LEU A 171 -24.22 21.67 -23.45
CA LEU A 171 -23.75 21.34 -24.80
C LEU A 171 -24.57 22.06 -25.88
N ILE A 172 -25.89 22.14 -25.74
CA ILE A 172 -26.74 22.90 -26.68
C ILE A 172 -26.39 24.39 -26.64
N ASN A 173 -26.21 24.96 -25.45
CA ASN A 173 -25.78 26.35 -25.32
C ASN A 173 -24.37 26.57 -25.92
N ASP A 174 -23.49 25.59 -25.82
CA ASP A 174 -22.17 25.68 -26.48
C ASP A 174 -22.28 25.62 -28.01
N LEU A 175 -23.19 24.81 -28.56
CA LEU A 175 -23.46 24.75 -29.99
C LEU A 175 -23.99 26.07 -30.55
N SER A 176 -24.67 26.90 -29.75
CA SER A 176 -25.18 28.19 -30.25
C SER A 176 -24.10 29.21 -30.60
N TRP A 177 -22.90 29.06 -30.03
CA TRP A 177 -21.76 29.93 -30.34
C TRP A 177 -21.10 29.64 -31.70
N TYR A 178 -21.42 28.51 -32.33
CA TYR A 178 -20.73 28.04 -33.55
C TYR A 178 -21.67 27.85 -34.76
N SER A 179 -22.91 28.33 -34.69
CA SER A 179 -23.83 28.35 -35.83
C SER A 179 -23.51 29.50 -36.80
N LYS A 180 -23.65 29.25 -38.11
CA LYS A 180 -23.51 30.28 -39.16
C LYS A 180 -24.74 31.19 -39.26
N ALA A 181 -25.88 30.83 -38.64
CA ALA A 181 -27.19 31.48 -38.82
C ALA A 181 -27.33 32.88 -38.20
N THR A 182 -26.37 33.35 -37.40
CA THR A 182 -26.39 34.71 -36.82
C THR A 182 -25.19 35.53 -37.27
N ARG A 183 -25.29 36.13 -38.46
CA ARG A 183 -24.58 37.39 -38.75
C ARG A 183 -25.62 38.50 -38.95
N ASP A 184 -26.28 38.87 -37.86
CA ASP A 184 -26.85 40.22 -37.78
C ASP A 184 -25.69 41.20 -37.53
N ASN A 185 -25.50 42.11 -38.48
CA ASN A 185 -24.42 43.10 -38.60
C ASN A 185 -24.41 44.18 -37.50
N LYS A 186 -24.67 43.83 -36.23
CA LYS A 186 -24.83 44.78 -35.13
C LYS A 186 -24.14 44.39 -33.83
N ILE A 187 -22.94 43.83 -33.86
CA ILE A 187 -22.04 43.90 -32.68
C ILE A 187 -20.65 44.36 -33.09
N TYR A 188 -20.39 45.61 -32.69
CA TYR A 188 -19.17 46.38 -32.80
C TYR A 188 -17.91 45.64 -32.32
N ASN A 189 -16.82 45.81 -33.09
CA ASN A 189 -15.44 46.00 -32.64
C ASN A 189 -14.92 45.18 -31.44
N SER A 190 -15.18 43.87 -31.40
CA SER A 190 -14.36 42.94 -30.61
C SER A 190 -13.58 42.02 -31.54
N THR A 191 -12.32 42.40 -31.77
CA THR A 191 -11.20 41.64 -32.36
C THR A 191 -11.51 40.70 -33.53
N LYS A 192 -10.94 41.00 -34.71
CA LYS A 192 -10.85 40.07 -35.87
C LYS A 192 -10.40 38.64 -35.52
N LYS A 193 -9.76 38.45 -34.35
CA LYS A 193 -9.31 37.17 -33.81
C LYS A 193 -10.46 36.28 -33.29
N LEU A 194 -11.52 36.86 -32.71
CA LEU A 194 -12.68 36.10 -32.20
C LEU A 194 -13.58 35.62 -33.35
N ALA A 195 -13.81 36.48 -34.35
CA ALA A 195 -14.59 36.14 -35.54
C ALA A 195 -13.90 35.07 -36.42
N LEU A 196 -12.55 35.06 -36.49
CA LEU A 196 -11.79 34.01 -37.15
C LEU A 196 -11.89 32.66 -36.40
N GLN A 197 -12.09 32.71 -35.08
CA GLN A 197 -12.12 31.56 -34.18
C GLN A 197 -13.49 30.86 -34.17
N THR A 198 -14.59 31.55 -34.53
CA THR A 198 -15.94 30.97 -34.65
C THR A 198 -16.17 30.27 -36.01
N ASP A 199 -15.45 30.68 -37.06
CA ASP A 199 -15.61 30.12 -38.41
C ASP A 199 -14.95 28.73 -38.55
N THR A 200 -13.92 28.41 -37.74
CA THR A 200 -13.19 27.13 -37.83
C THR A 200 -13.50 26.15 -36.69
N ASN A 201 -13.90 26.63 -35.52
CA ASN A 201 -14.10 25.78 -34.35
C ASN A 201 -15.47 25.11 -34.37
N ARG A 202 -15.47 23.79 -34.14
CA ARG A 202 -16.68 22.99 -33.95
C ARG A 202 -16.58 22.13 -32.68
N LEU A 203 -17.74 21.70 -32.19
CA LEU A 203 -17.84 20.71 -31.12
C LEU A 203 -17.73 19.31 -31.72
N PHE A 204 -16.89 18.47 -31.12
CA PHE A 204 -16.69 17.08 -31.53
C PHE A 204 -17.01 16.15 -30.36
N ALA A 205 -17.87 15.15 -30.58
CA ALA A 205 -18.21 14.14 -29.60
C ALA A 205 -17.44 12.86 -29.83
N ARG A 206 -17.04 12.22 -28.74
CA ARG A 206 -16.41 10.90 -28.72
C ARG A 206 -17.05 10.06 -27.62
N ILE A 207 -17.63 8.93 -27.99
CA ILE A 207 -18.37 8.02 -27.12
C ILE A 207 -17.67 6.67 -27.14
N GLU A 208 -17.19 6.22 -25.99
CA GLU A 208 -16.60 4.89 -25.84
C GLU A 208 -17.58 4.00 -25.06
N THR A 209 -18.07 2.95 -25.73
CA THR A 209 -18.83 1.85 -25.12
C THR A 209 -17.84 0.73 -24.82
N GLY A 210 -17.57 0.50 -23.53
CA GLY A 210 -16.71 -0.59 -23.07
C GLY A 210 -17.43 -1.93 -23.24
N GLU A 211 -17.39 -2.50 -24.43
CA GLU A 211 -17.71 -3.92 -24.64
C GLU A 211 -16.41 -4.71 -24.51
N GLU A 212 -16.11 -5.14 -23.28
CA GLU A 212 -15.03 -6.09 -23.08
C GLU A 212 -15.46 -7.43 -23.69
N THR A 213 -14.79 -7.85 -24.76
CA THR A 213 -14.65 -9.28 -25.04
C THR A 213 -14.27 -9.95 -23.73
N ALA A 214 -15.12 -10.85 -23.24
CA ALA A 214 -14.95 -11.56 -21.98
C ALA A 214 -13.71 -12.48 -22.04
N THR A 215 -12.52 -11.90 -22.02
CA THR A 215 -11.35 -12.54 -21.44
C THR A 215 -11.34 -12.11 -20.00
N SER A 216 -11.91 -12.97 -19.15
CA SER A 216 -12.00 -12.76 -17.71
C SER A 216 -10.68 -12.24 -17.16
N SER A 217 -10.60 -10.95 -16.88
CA SER A 217 -9.71 -10.48 -15.83
C SER A 217 -10.35 -10.99 -14.55
N THR A 218 -9.97 -12.21 -14.18
CA THR A 218 -10.33 -12.81 -12.90
C THR A 218 -9.80 -11.87 -11.84
N SER A 219 -10.71 -11.05 -11.32
CA SER A 219 -10.48 -10.06 -10.28
C SER A 219 -9.59 -10.70 -9.21
N VAL A 220 -8.48 -10.05 -8.89
CA VAL A 220 -7.44 -10.51 -7.94
C VAL A 220 -8.02 -11.08 -6.64
N TRP A 221 -9.23 -10.65 -6.26
CA TRP A 221 -10.01 -11.19 -5.15
C TRP A 221 -10.37 -12.68 -5.25
N SER A 222 -10.65 -13.22 -6.43
CA SER A 222 -10.95 -14.65 -6.58
C SER A 222 -9.73 -15.52 -6.26
N PHE A 223 -8.54 -15.09 -6.69
CA PHE A 223 -7.28 -15.73 -6.31
C PHE A 223 -6.99 -15.60 -4.81
N VAL A 224 -7.27 -14.44 -4.21
CA VAL A 224 -7.10 -14.24 -2.76
C VAL A 224 -8.03 -15.15 -1.96
N LEU A 225 -9.28 -15.30 -2.37
CA LEU A 225 -10.26 -16.18 -1.71
C LEU A 225 -9.93 -17.67 -1.93
N ALA A 226 -9.46 -18.05 -3.12
CA ALA A 226 -9.00 -19.42 -3.38
C ALA A 226 -7.74 -19.79 -2.58
N ILE A 227 -6.77 -18.87 -2.48
CA ILE A 227 -5.56 -19.06 -1.65
C ILE A 227 -5.94 -19.10 -0.16
N ALA A 228 -6.86 -18.25 0.30
CA ALA A 228 -7.33 -18.29 1.68
C ALA A 228 -8.05 -19.61 1.99
N GLY A 229 -8.89 -20.10 1.09
CA GLY A 229 -9.58 -21.39 1.23
C GLY A 229 -8.62 -22.57 1.30
N THR A 230 -7.63 -22.63 0.41
CA THR A 230 -6.61 -23.70 0.41
C THR A 230 -5.73 -23.67 1.67
N VAL A 231 -5.34 -22.50 2.16
CA VAL A 231 -4.60 -22.37 3.42
C VAL A 231 -5.44 -22.83 4.63
N LEU A 232 -6.73 -22.50 4.64
CA LEU A 232 -7.64 -22.90 5.70
C LEU A 232 -7.83 -24.43 5.70
N MET A 233 -8.03 -25.04 4.53
CA MET A 233 -8.13 -26.50 4.40
C MET A 233 -6.85 -27.22 4.83
N LEU A 234 -5.66 -26.74 4.42
CA LEU A 234 -4.38 -27.30 4.87
C LEU A 234 -4.20 -27.18 6.38
N SER A 235 -4.64 -26.07 6.99
CA SER A 235 -4.58 -25.88 8.43
C SER A 235 -5.47 -26.87 9.20
N ILE A 236 -6.68 -27.14 8.71
CA ILE A 236 -7.60 -28.12 9.30
C ILE A 236 -7.02 -29.53 9.19
N ILE A 237 -6.48 -29.90 8.01
CA ILE A 237 -5.84 -31.21 7.80
C ILE A 237 -4.68 -31.41 8.78
N LEU A 238 -3.84 -30.39 8.97
CA LEU A 238 -2.69 -30.45 9.88
C LEU A 238 -3.11 -30.58 11.35
N ILE A 239 -4.22 -29.94 11.74
CA ILE A 239 -4.84 -30.08 13.07
C ILE A 239 -5.40 -31.50 13.26
N ILE A 240 -6.06 -32.06 12.25
CA ILE A 240 -6.61 -33.43 12.30
C ILE A 240 -5.47 -34.45 12.43
N ILE A 241 -4.42 -34.33 11.61
CA ILE A 241 -3.23 -35.20 11.70
C ILE A 241 -2.59 -35.08 13.08
N TYR A 242 -2.41 -33.87 13.59
CA TYR A 242 -1.86 -33.66 14.94
C TYR A 242 -2.73 -34.34 16.01
N ARG A 243 -4.06 -34.20 15.94
CA ARG A 243 -5.00 -34.85 16.87
C ARG A 243 -4.94 -36.38 16.79
N LEU A 244 -4.82 -36.95 15.59
CA LEU A 244 -4.67 -38.39 15.38
C LEU A 244 -3.34 -38.92 15.93
N VAL A 245 -2.24 -38.21 15.67
CA VAL A 245 -0.92 -38.55 16.23
C VAL A 245 -0.94 -38.46 17.76
N LEU A 246 -1.55 -37.42 18.32
CA LEU A 246 -1.69 -37.28 19.77
C LEU A 246 -2.52 -38.42 20.37
N ARG A 247 -3.64 -38.80 19.73
CA ARG A 247 -4.45 -39.95 20.15
C ARG A 247 -3.65 -41.25 20.11
N LYS A 248 -2.91 -41.51 19.02
CA LYS A 248 -2.10 -42.71 18.87
C LYS A 248 -0.98 -42.77 19.92
N ARG A 249 -0.28 -41.67 20.17
CA ARG A 249 0.76 -41.58 21.21
C ARG A 249 0.20 -41.78 22.61
N ARG A 250 -0.97 -41.22 22.92
CA ARG A 250 -1.66 -41.44 24.21
C ARG A 250 -2.05 -42.90 24.40
N ALA A 251 -2.62 -43.54 23.37
CA ALA A 251 -2.98 -44.96 23.42
C ALA A 251 -1.75 -45.87 23.58
N GLN A 252 -0.65 -45.55 22.89
CA GLN A 252 0.63 -46.26 23.05
C GLN A 252 1.22 -46.08 24.45
N LEU A 253 1.20 -44.86 25.00
CA LEU A 253 1.66 -44.60 26.36
C LEU A 253 0.80 -45.36 27.37
N GLN A 254 -0.52 -45.35 27.22
CA GLN A 254 -1.45 -46.07 28.09
C GLN A 254 -1.20 -47.59 28.07
N ARG A 255 -0.94 -48.18 26.89
CA ARG A 255 -0.55 -49.61 26.79
C ARG A 255 0.78 -49.90 27.47
N ARG A 256 1.78 -49.02 27.32
CA ARG A 256 3.10 -49.20 27.94
C ARG A 256 3.07 -49.01 29.46
N VAL A 257 2.22 -48.11 29.96
CA VAL A 257 1.96 -47.92 31.39
C VAL A 257 1.23 -49.14 31.96
N ASN A 258 0.17 -49.62 31.29
CA ASN A 258 -0.54 -50.84 31.71
C ASN A 258 0.34 -52.09 31.66
N ALA A 259 1.32 -52.14 30.76
CA ALA A 259 2.31 -53.21 30.67
C ALA A 259 3.49 -53.06 31.67
N GLY A 260 3.49 -52.02 32.51
CA GLY A 260 4.54 -51.78 33.51
C GLY A 260 5.91 -51.39 32.94
N GLN A 261 6.00 -51.03 31.66
CA GLN A 261 7.27 -50.77 30.96
C GLN A 261 7.77 -49.32 31.10
N VAL A 262 7.08 -48.47 31.85
CA VAL A 262 7.39 -47.04 31.95
C VAL A 262 7.40 -46.64 33.41
N ASP A 263 8.57 -46.20 33.88
CA ASP A 263 8.75 -45.62 35.20
C ASP A 263 8.05 -44.25 35.27
N ILE A 264 7.01 -44.19 36.10
CA ILE A 264 6.16 -43.00 36.24
C ILE A 264 6.91 -41.89 37.00
N GLU A 265 7.86 -42.28 37.87
CA GLU A 265 8.71 -41.37 38.64
C GLU A 265 9.73 -40.63 37.76
N ALA A 266 10.28 -41.31 36.73
CA ALA A 266 11.22 -40.71 35.78
C ALA A 266 10.56 -39.64 34.88
N LEU A 267 9.22 -39.68 34.71
CA LEU A 267 8.45 -38.71 33.94
C LEU A 267 8.07 -37.44 34.73
N ALA A 268 8.43 -37.36 36.03
CA ALA A 268 8.18 -36.20 36.91
C ALA A 268 6.71 -35.72 36.93
N LEU A 269 5.75 -36.63 36.73
CA LEU A 269 4.32 -36.39 36.88
C LEU A 269 3.94 -36.44 38.37
N ASN A 270 4.54 -35.57 39.18
CA ASN A 270 4.49 -35.64 40.65
C ASN A 270 3.18 -35.13 41.27
N GLN A 271 2.15 -34.82 40.46
CA GLN A 271 0.83 -34.41 40.94
C GLN A 271 -0.26 -35.04 40.08
N MET A 272 -0.76 -36.19 40.51
CA MET A 272 -2.04 -36.71 40.06
C MET A 272 -3.10 -36.27 41.07
N THR A 273 -4.09 -35.50 40.63
CA THR A 273 -5.28 -35.20 41.43
C THR A 273 -6.13 -36.46 41.52
N ALA A 274 -6.11 -37.14 42.67
CA ALA A 274 -6.96 -38.29 42.95
C ALA A 274 -8.30 -37.83 43.54
N PRO A 275 -9.44 -38.38 43.09
CA PRO A 275 -10.73 -38.16 43.74
C PRO A 275 -10.68 -38.57 45.22
N GLN A 276 -11.20 -37.72 46.10
CA GLN A 276 -11.18 -37.91 47.56
C GLN A 276 -11.75 -39.27 48.00
N GLU A 277 -12.74 -39.77 47.25
CA GLU A 277 -13.43 -41.04 47.49
C GLU A 277 -12.50 -42.27 47.36
N ILE A 278 -11.44 -42.16 46.55
CA ILE A 278 -10.43 -43.20 46.37
C ILE A 278 -9.36 -43.11 47.46
N VAL A 279 -8.96 -41.88 47.82
CA VAL A 279 -7.98 -41.62 48.89
C VAL A 279 -8.49 -42.19 50.23
N ASN A 280 -9.78 -42.03 50.51
CA ASN A 280 -10.39 -42.55 51.73
C ASN A 280 -10.46 -44.08 51.80
N LYS A 281 -10.32 -44.78 50.67
CA LYS A 281 -10.30 -46.26 50.60
C LYS A 281 -8.89 -46.85 50.71
N MET A 282 -7.85 -46.01 50.72
CA MET A 282 -6.48 -46.49 50.85
C MET A 282 -6.17 -46.87 52.30
N PRO A 283 -5.55 -48.04 52.55
CA PRO A 283 -5.18 -48.44 53.90
C PRO A 283 -4.07 -47.52 54.43
N LEU A 284 -4.28 -46.95 55.61
CA LEU A 284 -3.28 -46.18 56.34
C LEU A 284 -2.23 -47.14 56.91
N TYR A 285 -1.05 -47.16 56.30
CA TYR A 285 0.14 -47.77 56.90
C TYR A 285 0.82 -46.75 57.81
N THR A 286 0.70 -46.94 59.13
CA THR A 286 1.52 -46.22 60.11
C THR A 286 2.91 -46.85 60.14
N TYR A 287 3.91 -46.12 59.63
CA TYR A 287 5.31 -46.50 59.81
C TYR A 287 5.62 -46.38 61.31
N LEU A 288 6.06 -47.48 61.91
CA LEU A 288 6.58 -47.48 63.28
C LEU A 288 7.75 -46.50 63.33
N GLU A 289 7.65 -45.49 64.20
CA GLU A 289 8.72 -44.53 64.47
C GLU A 289 10.00 -45.28 64.85
N ILE A 290 10.96 -45.27 63.94
CA ILE A 290 12.33 -45.66 64.26
C ILE A 290 12.90 -44.52 65.10
N LYS A 291 12.88 -44.68 66.43
CA LYS A 291 13.64 -43.82 67.34
C LYS A 291 15.13 -43.92 66.94
N PRO A 292 15.80 -42.83 66.56
CA PRO A 292 17.21 -42.89 66.25
C PRO A 292 17.98 -43.19 67.55
N PRO A 293 18.85 -44.20 67.58
CA PRO A 293 19.70 -44.44 68.73
C PRO A 293 20.81 -43.39 68.80
N THR A 294 21.09 -43.02 70.04
CA THR A 294 22.12 -42.11 70.53
C THR A 294 23.49 -42.33 69.88
N GLU A 295 24.17 -41.22 69.61
CA GLU A 295 25.56 -41.14 69.14
C GLU A 295 26.48 -42.16 69.81
N ALA A 296 27.03 -43.05 69.00
CA ALA A 296 28.22 -43.83 69.32
C ALA A 296 29.28 -43.55 68.25
N THR A 297 30.41 -43.08 68.75
CA THR A 297 31.69 -42.82 68.09
C THR A 297 32.23 -44.07 67.38
N LEU A 298 33.09 -43.84 66.35
CA LEU A 298 34.00 -44.78 65.66
C LEU A 298 33.36 -45.53 64.46
N LEU A 299 33.98 -45.74 63.31
CA LEU A 299 35.34 -45.58 62.80
C LEU A 299 35.24 -45.41 61.27
N ARG A 300 36.23 -44.74 60.67
CA ARG A 300 36.44 -44.69 59.21
C ARG A 300 36.65 -46.10 58.69
N ASP A 301 35.88 -46.48 57.68
CA ASP A 301 36.26 -47.57 56.78
C ASP A 301 36.22 -47.03 55.35
N ASP A 302 37.42 -46.96 54.77
CA ASP A 302 37.66 -46.57 53.39
C ASP A 302 37.42 -47.80 52.53
N THR A 303 36.26 -47.91 51.88
CA THR A 303 36.14 -48.88 50.78
C THR A 303 35.14 -48.44 49.71
N SER A 304 35.71 -48.11 48.55
CA SER A 304 35.13 -48.24 47.22
C SER A 304 33.75 -47.62 46.98
N ALA A 305 33.70 -46.28 46.98
CA ALA A 305 32.77 -45.57 46.11
C ALA A 305 33.24 -45.74 44.66
N SER A 306 32.72 -46.77 43.98
CA SER A 306 32.65 -46.74 42.52
C SER A 306 31.75 -45.56 42.17
N SER A 307 32.38 -44.46 41.74
CA SER A 307 31.70 -43.31 41.21
C SER A 307 30.94 -43.75 39.97
N ILE A 308 29.63 -43.98 40.13
CA ILE A 308 28.69 -43.97 39.02
C ILE A 308 28.89 -42.63 38.33
N GLU A 309 29.52 -42.65 37.16
CA GLU A 309 29.57 -41.54 36.23
C GLU A 309 28.14 -41.19 35.90
N HIS A 310 27.60 -40.21 36.63
CA HIS A 310 26.34 -39.60 36.28
C HIS A 310 26.62 -38.81 34.99
N ASP A 311 26.26 -39.45 33.89
CA ASP A 311 26.28 -38.94 32.53
C ASP A 311 25.98 -37.44 32.55
N SER A 312 26.99 -36.64 32.22
CA SER A 312 26.91 -35.19 32.19
C SER A 312 26.02 -34.77 31.02
N ALA A 313 24.72 -34.91 31.21
CA ALA A 313 23.68 -34.42 30.32
C ALA A 313 23.82 -32.90 30.20
N ASP A 314 24.57 -32.49 29.17
CA ASP A 314 24.73 -31.16 28.55
C ASP A 314 24.02 -30.01 29.30
N LYS A 315 24.53 -29.65 30.50
CA LYS A 315 23.99 -28.56 31.31
C LYS A 315 24.31 -27.24 30.61
N MET A 316 23.36 -26.73 29.84
CA MET A 316 23.52 -25.45 29.13
C MET A 316 23.90 -24.31 30.11
N GLY A 317 24.82 -23.43 29.70
CA GLY A 317 25.24 -22.31 30.55
C GLY A 317 24.12 -21.29 30.82
N ALA A 318 24.13 -20.63 31.99
CA ALA A 318 23.10 -19.65 32.41
C ALA A 318 22.75 -18.58 31.34
N LEU A 319 23.75 -18.06 30.62
CA LEU A 319 23.55 -17.05 29.57
C LEU A 319 22.75 -17.57 28.37
N LYS A 320 22.80 -18.88 28.12
CA LYS A 320 22.05 -19.54 27.05
C LYS A 320 20.56 -19.56 27.40
N TYR A 321 20.19 -19.85 28.65
CA TYR A 321 18.81 -19.72 29.12
C TYR A 321 18.29 -18.28 29.00
N VAL A 322 19.09 -17.28 29.39
CA VAL A 322 18.73 -15.86 29.24
C VAL A 322 18.48 -15.51 27.77
N GLU A 323 19.31 -16.03 26.86
CA GLU A 323 19.09 -15.85 25.42
C GLU A 323 17.76 -16.47 24.96
N GLU A 324 17.47 -17.73 25.32
CA GLU A 324 16.25 -18.42 24.89
C GLU A 324 15.00 -17.73 25.45
N ILE A 325 15.02 -17.29 26.70
CA ILE A 325 13.94 -16.47 27.30
C ILE A 325 13.75 -15.18 26.50
N GLN A 326 14.84 -14.51 26.12
CA GLN A 326 14.79 -13.28 25.34
C GLN A 326 14.32 -13.49 23.89
N LYS A 327 14.33 -14.71 23.34
CA LYS A 327 13.71 -15.00 22.04
C LYS A 327 12.18 -15.00 22.14
N LYS A 328 11.63 -15.52 23.24
CA LYS A 328 10.18 -15.57 23.52
C LYS A 328 9.64 -14.26 24.11
N LYS A 329 9.81 -13.13 23.41
CA LYS A 329 9.41 -11.79 23.93
C LYS A 329 7.92 -11.57 24.15
N GLN A 330 7.08 -12.42 23.55
CA GLN A 330 5.63 -12.36 23.69
C GLN A 330 5.11 -13.17 24.90
N SER A 331 5.98 -13.90 25.62
CA SER A 331 5.57 -14.57 26.85
C SER A 331 5.17 -13.54 27.92
N ASP A 332 4.25 -13.92 28.80
CA ASP A 332 3.70 -13.00 29.81
C ASP A 332 4.78 -12.49 30.75
N VAL A 333 5.72 -13.34 31.16
CA VAL A 333 6.87 -12.98 32.01
C VAL A 333 7.69 -11.86 31.36
N ILE A 334 8.05 -11.99 30.07
CA ILE A 334 8.89 -10.99 29.41
C ILE A 334 8.09 -9.74 29.04
N ARG A 335 6.82 -9.86 28.66
CA ARG A 335 5.94 -8.71 28.43
C ARG A 335 5.76 -7.89 29.70
N PHE A 336 5.51 -8.54 30.83
CA PHE A 336 5.42 -7.89 32.14
C PHE A 336 6.73 -7.16 32.50
N LEU A 337 7.87 -7.86 32.42
CA LEU A 337 9.18 -7.27 32.70
C LEU A 337 9.51 -6.09 31.78
N LEU A 338 9.22 -6.19 30.48
CA LEU A 338 9.42 -5.10 29.53
C LEU A 338 8.46 -3.94 29.80
N ARG A 339 7.23 -4.17 30.26
CA ARG A 339 6.30 -3.10 30.62
C ARG A 339 6.81 -2.27 31.80
N VAL A 340 7.27 -2.94 32.87
CA VAL A 340 7.85 -2.29 34.06
C VAL A 340 9.11 -1.52 33.69
N ARG A 341 10.06 -2.15 32.98
CA ARG A 341 11.28 -1.47 32.51
C ARG A 341 10.98 -0.28 31.60
N CYS A 342 9.96 -0.38 30.75
CA CYS A 342 9.61 0.71 29.86
C CYS A 342 9.05 1.91 30.63
N TRP A 343 8.31 1.68 31.72
CA TRP A 343 7.87 2.73 32.62
C TRP A 343 9.07 3.43 33.27
N GLU A 344 10.04 2.69 33.84
CA GLU A 344 11.26 3.25 34.42
C GLU A 344 12.04 4.11 33.39
N LEU A 345 12.26 3.56 32.19
CA LEU A 345 13.00 4.25 31.12
C LEU A 345 12.31 5.52 30.60
N ARG A 346 10.99 5.68 30.79
CA ARG A 346 10.27 6.90 30.42
C ARG A 346 10.56 8.05 31.38
N GLN A 347 10.70 7.73 32.68
CA GLN A 347 11.00 8.71 33.72
C GLN A 347 12.44 9.22 33.64
N LEU A 348 13.36 8.39 33.13
CA LEU A 348 14.77 8.76 33.00
C LEU A 348 15.02 9.70 31.79
N ASN A 349 16.15 10.41 31.87
CA ASN A 349 16.62 11.29 30.82
C ASN A 349 16.84 10.55 29.49
N ALA A 350 16.67 11.29 28.38
CA ALA A 350 16.72 10.73 27.03
C ALA A 350 18.04 9.99 26.72
N ILE A 351 19.15 10.44 27.32
CA ILE A 351 20.45 9.78 27.32
C ILE A 351 20.94 9.81 28.76
N HIS A 352 21.19 8.63 29.35
CA HIS A 352 21.75 8.50 30.69
C HIS A 352 22.70 7.31 30.77
N ARG A 353 23.64 7.35 31.71
CA ARG A 353 24.58 6.26 31.97
C ARG A 353 23.87 5.15 32.75
N ALA A 354 24.06 3.90 32.35
CA ALA A 354 23.64 2.72 33.10
C ALA A 354 24.82 2.15 33.88
N SER A 355 24.59 1.71 35.12
CA SER A 355 25.61 1.08 35.96
C SER A 355 26.00 -0.31 35.44
N ARG A 356 25.03 -1.09 34.95
CA ARG A 356 25.19 -2.45 34.43
C ARG A 356 24.34 -2.68 33.17
N PRO A 357 24.72 -3.63 32.30
CA PRO A 357 23.89 -3.98 31.14
C PRO A 357 22.57 -4.60 31.60
N SER A 358 21.44 -4.14 31.06
CA SER A 358 20.14 -4.78 31.31
C SER A 358 20.05 -6.19 30.69
N ARG A 359 20.91 -6.46 29.70
CA ARG A 359 21.01 -7.73 28.96
C ARG A 359 22.45 -8.20 28.89
N PRO A 360 22.97 -8.88 29.94
CA PRO A 360 24.36 -9.34 29.97
C PRO A 360 24.68 -10.37 28.87
N ASP A 361 23.70 -11.22 28.48
CA ASP A 361 23.78 -12.16 27.36
C ASP A 361 24.17 -11.45 26.06
N LYS A 362 23.42 -10.39 25.73
CA LYS A 362 23.55 -9.68 24.46
C LYS A 362 24.74 -8.76 24.46
N ALA A 363 25.01 -8.09 25.59
CA ALA A 363 26.17 -7.23 25.74
C ALA A 363 27.47 -8.01 25.54
N ARG A 364 27.61 -9.18 26.19
CA ARG A 364 28.80 -10.04 26.06
C ARG A 364 29.05 -10.49 24.62
N ARG A 365 28.01 -10.88 23.89
CA ARG A 365 28.09 -11.25 22.47
C ARG A 365 28.59 -10.11 21.58
N LEU A 366 28.32 -8.87 21.97
CA LEU A 366 28.70 -7.66 21.23
C LEU A 366 30.06 -7.09 21.68
N GLY A 367 30.78 -7.79 22.58
CA GLY A 367 32.13 -7.45 23.01
C GLY A 367 32.22 -6.70 24.34
N TYR A 368 31.12 -6.57 25.09
CA TYR A 368 31.19 -6.05 26.46
C TYR A 368 31.92 -7.03 27.39
N LYS A 369 32.80 -6.50 28.23
CA LYS A 369 33.44 -7.21 29.33
C LYS A 369 33.24 -6.41 30.61
N ALA A 370 32.96 -7.10 31.71
CA ALA A 370 32.78 -6.47 33.01
C ALA A 370 34.15 -6.17 33.64
N LYS A 371 34.83 -5.15 33.12
CA LYS A 371 36.08 -4.61 33.64
C LYS A 371 36.11 -3.09 33.47
N GLN A 372 37.01 -2.42 34.18
CA GLN A 372 37.16 -0.98 34.09
C GLN A 372 37.48 -0.51 32.65
N GLY A 373 36.92 0.63 32.27
CA GLY A 373 37.01 1.21 30.93
C GLY A 373 35.87 0.83 29.98
N TYR A 374 35.00 -0.13 30.32
CA TYR A 374 33.73 -0.33 29.62
C TYR A 374 32.61 0.47 30.30
N VAL A 375 31.79 1.15 29.49
CA VAL A 375 30.66 1.96 29.97
C VAL A 375 29.42 1.67 29.13
N ILE A 376 28.25 1.73 29.74
CA ILE A 376 26.98 1.55 29.05
C ILE A 376 26.15 2.81 29.20
N TYR A 377 25.59 3.26 28.09
CA TYR A 377 24.62 4.35 28.05
C TYR A 377 23.31 3.82 27.50
N ARG A 378 22.20 4.25 28.12
CA ARG A 378 20.85 4.04 27.62
C ARG A 378 20.42 5.29 26.85
N ALA A 379 19.86 5.08 25.66
CA ALA A 379 19.37 6.16 24.83
C ALA A 379 18.00 5.82 24.24
N ARG A 380 17.09 6.80 24.27
CA ARG A 380 15.79 6.71 23.60
C ARG A 380 15.79 7.45 22.27
N VAL A 381 15.17 6.85 21.25
CA VAL A 381 15.01 7.43 19.91
C VAL A 381 13.55 7.36 19.52
N ARG A 382 12.99 8.49 19.08
CA ARG A 382 11.58 8.58 18.66
C ARG A 382 11.32 7.66 17.46
N ARG A 383 10.20 6.94 17.51
CA ARG A 383 9.70 6.06 16.45
C ARG A 383 9.07 6.90 15.33
N GLY A 384 8.93 6.28 14.17
CA GLY A 384 8.28 6.86 13.00
C GLY A 384 9.25 7.18 11.86
N GLY A 385 8.69 7.80 10.81
CA GLY A 385 9.46 8.34 9.69
C GLY A 385 10.16 9.66 10.04
N ARG A 386 10.78 10.28 9.04
CA ARG A 386 11.39 11.60 9.19
C ARG A 386 10.68 12.56 8.26
N LYS A 387 9.94 13.51 8.83
CA LYS A 387 9.36 14.62 8.06
C LYS A 387 10.48 15.45 7.44
N ARG A 388 10.32 15.87 6.19
CA ARG A 388 11.26 16.83 5.57
C ARG A 388 11.20 18.16 6.32
N PRO A 389 12.35 18.77 6.68
CA PRO A 389 12.36 20.08 7.31
C PRO A 389 12.10 21.17 6.27
N VAL A 390 10.83 21.41 5.95
CA VAL A 390 10.39 22.49 5.04
C VAL A 390 9.34 23.35 5.73
N SER A 391 9.44 24.66 5.54
CA SER A 391 8.48 25.62 6.07
C SER A 391 7.10 25.35 5.47
N LYS A 392 6.08 25.23 6.33
CA LYS A 392 4.67 24.97 5.96
C LYS A 392 4.43 23.75 5.05
N GLY A 393 5.39 22.86 4.87
CA GLY A 393 5.28 21.76 3.90
C GLY A 393 5.50 22.19 2.44
N ALA A 394 5.83 23.46 2.19
CA ALA A 394 6.05 23.97 0.84
C ALA A 394 7.37 23.42 0.28
N THR A 395 7.28 22.78 -0.88
CA THR A 395 8.43 22.22 -1.61
C THR A 395 8.38 22.78 -3.04
N TYR A 396 9.54 23.18 -3.57
CA TYR A 396 9.65 23.78 -4.89
C TYR A 396 10.33 22.82 -5.88
N GLY A 397 10.17 23.10 -7.18
CA GLY A 397 10.75 22.30 -8.26
C GLY A 397 9.85 21.15 -8.71
N LYS A 398 10.46 20.09 -9.24
CA LYS A 398 9.73 18.98 -9.88
C LYS A 398 8.81 18.23 -8.90
N PRO A 399 7.60 17.78 -9.32
CA PRO A 399 6.64 17.07 -8.46
C PRO A 399 7.19 15.85 -7.72
N THR A 400 8.15 15.12 -8.31
CA THR A 400 8.82 13.98 -7.65
C THR A 400 9.47 14.34 -6.30
N ASN A 401 9.89 15.60 -6.13
CA ASN A 401 10.52 16.09 -4.92
C ASN A 401 9.54 16.67 -3.90
N HIS A 402 8.22 16.66 -4.17
CA HIS A 402 7.24 17.31 -3.29
C HIS A 402 6.87 16.51 -2.03
N GLY A 403 7.35 15.26 -1.90
CA GLY A 403 7.08 14.43 -0.72
C GLY A 403 7.63 15.02 0.60
N VAL A 404 6.76 15.12 1.62
CA VAL A 404 7.12 15.65 2.96
C VAL A 404 6.97 14.59 4.07
N ASN A 405 5.81 13.93 4.18
CA ASN A 405 5.45 13.12 5.35
C ASN A 405 5.90 11.64 5.27
N GLN A 406 5.80 11.02 4.09
CA GLN A 406 6.03 9.57 3.94
C GLN A 406 7.51 9.18 3.80
N LEU A 407 8.43 10.13 3.98
CA LEU A 407 9.87 9.91 3.90
C LEU A 407 10.38 9.03 5.05
N LYS A 408 11.23 8.05 4.70
CA LYS A 408 11.91 7.16 5.66
C LYS A 408 13.35 7.58 5.81
N TYR A 409 13.85 7.55 7.04
CA TYR A 409 15.26 7.86 7.29
C TYR A 409 16.16 6.73 6.80
N GLN A 410 17.24 7.07 6.11
CA GLN A 410 18.17 6.09 5.52
C GLN A 410 18.93 5.26 6.57
N ARG A 411 19.08 5.80 7.79
CA ARG A 411 19.78 5.11 8.89
C ARG A 411 18.77 4.46 9.83
N ALA A 412 19.12 3.28 10.35
CA ALA A 412 18.33 2.64 11.39
C ALA A 412 18.29 3.49 12.69
N LEU A 413 17.17 3.47 13.41
CA LEU A 413 17.01 4.18 14.69
C LEU A 413 18.12 3.86 15.72
N LYS A 414 18.60 2.61 15.68
CA LYS A 414 19.74 2.15 16.49
C LYS A 414 21.05 2.90 16.17
N SER A 415 21.29 3.24 14.90
CA SER A 415 22.45 4.06 14.48
C SER A 415 22.32 5.49 15.00
N THR A 416 21.10 6.06 14.97
CA THR A 416 20.82 7.37 15.56
C THR A 416 21.08 7.38 17.07
N ALA A 417 20.76 6.29 17.78
CA ALA A 417 21.09 6.13 19.19
C ALA A 417 22.61 6.15 19.42
N GLU A 418 23.37 5.37 18.65
CA GLU A 418 24.83 5.34 18.69
C GLU A 418 25.43 6.75 18.46
N GLU A 419 24.95 7.48 17.43
CA GLU A 419 25.41 8.85 17.14
C GLU A 419 25.09 9.85 18.25
N ARG A 420 23.87 9.79 18.82
CA ARG A 420 23.47 10.67 19.93
C ARG A 420 24.34 10.45 21.16
N VAL A 421 24.60 9.20 21.51
CA VAL A 421 25.47 8.85 22.65
C VAL A 421 26.93 9.22 22.36
N GLY A 422 27.42 8.96 21.14
CA GLY A 422 28.78 9.32 20.73
C GLY A 422 29.04 10.83 20.77
N ARG A 423 28.03 11.67 20.48
CA ARG A 423 28.13 13.13 20.66
C ARG A 423 28.10 13.54 22.13
N ARG A 424 27.27 12.90 22.96
CA ARG A 424 27.16 13.20 24.40
C ARG A 424 28.43 12.81 25.18
N ALA A 425 29.06 11.71 24.80
CA ALA A 425 30.27 11.16 25.41
C ALA A 425 31.41 11.09 24.38
N ALA A 426 31.84 12.25 23.89
CA ALA A 426 32.78 12.38 22.77
C ALA A 426 34.19 11.83 23.03
N ASN A 427 34.62 11.82 24.30
CA ASN A 427 35.89 11.23 24.74
C ASN A 427 35.90 9.70 24.65
N LEU A 428 34.73 9.06 24.74
CA LEU A 428 34.59 7.61 24.66
C LEU A 428 34.50 7.11 23.20
N ARG A 429 34.65 5.80 23.02
CA ARG A 429 34.55 5.12 21.72
C ARG A 429 33.34 4.19 21.73
N VAL A 430 32.42 4.40 20.78
CA VAL A 430 31.28 3.49 20.59
C VAL A 430 31.77 2.16 20.02
N LEU A 431 31.57 1.07 20.77
CA LEU A 431 31.89 -0.28 20.33
C LEU A 431 30.75 -0.86 19.49
N ASN A 432 29.56 -0.98 20.11
CA ASN A 432 28.35 -1.54 19.51
C ASN A 432 27.12 -1.11 20.33
N SER A 433 25.93 -1.51 19.91
CA SER A 433 24.70 -1.28 20.69
C SER A 433 23.71 -2.43 20.53
N TYR A 434 22.66 -2.45 21.35
CA TYR A 434 21.56 -3.42 21.24
C TYR A 434 20.23 -2.83 21.73
N TRP A 435 19.14 -3.44 21.24
CA TRP A 435 17.78 -3.08 21.64
C TRP A 435 17.48 -3.63 23.03
N ILE A 436 16.84 -2.80 23.86
CA ILE A 436 16.39 -3.19 25.19
C ILE A 436 14.86 -3.18 25.32
N ASN A 437 14.19 -2.19 24.75
CA ASN A 437 12.74 -2.01 24.93
C ASN A 437 12.13 -1.07 23.86
N GLN A 438 10.80 -1.05 23.75
CA GLN A 438 10.07 -0.10 22.91
C GLN A 438 8.67 0.20 23.46
N ASP A 439 8.22 1.44 23.33
CA ASP A 439 6.83 1.86 23.51
C ASP A 439 6.26 2.37 22.18
N SER A 440 5.05 2.92 22.17
CA SER A 440 4.42 3.49 20.96
C SER A 440 5.24 4.61 20.32
N THR A 441 5.95 5.42 21.12
CA THR A 441 6.58 6.69 20.71
C THR A 441 8.09 6.59 20.57
N TYR A 442 8.76 5.69 21.28
CA TYR A 442 10.21 5.57 21.43
C TYR A 442 10.68 4.13 21.33
N LYS A 443 11.92 3.97 20.87
CA LYS A 443 12.72 2.76 21.02
C LYS A 443 13.93 3.06 21.90
N TYR A 444 14.23 2.12 22.78
CA TYR A 444 15.30 2.23 23.76
C TYR A 444 16.44 1.28 23.38
N TYR A 445 17.65 1.81 23.45
CA TYR A 445 18.88 1.08 23.13
C TYR A 445 19.91 1.26 24.23
N GLU A 446 20.70 0.20 24.47
CA GLU A 446 21.94 0.29 25.24
C GLU A 446 23.12 0.34 24.27
N VAL A 447 23.96 1.36 24.42
CA VAL A 447 25.18 1.58 23.65
C VAL A 447 26.37 1.24 24.54
N ILE A 448 27.22 0.35 24.05
CA ILE A 448 28.46 -0.04 24.71
C ILE A 448 29.55 0.92 24.26
N LEU A 449 30.16 1.60 25.22
CA LEU A 449 31.29 2.49 25.01
C LEU A 449 32.53 1.96 25.72
N VAL A 450 33.68 2.37 25.20
CA VAL A 450 34.99 2.05 25.75
C VAL A 450 35.77 3.35 25.94
N ASP A 451 36.42 3.48 27.07
CA ASP A 451 37.36 4.56 27.35
C ASP A 451 38.76 4.20 26.80
N PRO A 452 39.25 4.90 25.75
CA PRO A 452 40.56 4.62 25.17
C PRO A 452 41.74 5.09 26.03
N GLN A 453 41.50 5.94 27.05
CA GLN A 453 42.53 6.45 27.95
C GLN A 453 42.77 5.49 29.14
N HIS A 454 41.83 4.60 29.43
CA HIS A 454 41.92 3.70 30.57
C HIS A 454 42.98 2.59 30.40
N LYS A 455 43.87 2.41 31.39
CA LYS A 455 44.97 1.42 31.37
C LYS A 455 44.48 -0.01 31.09
N ALA A 456 43.37 -0.43 31.70
CA ALA A 456 42.79 -1.76 31.50
C ALA A 456 42.26 -2.04 30.07
N ILE A 457 42.03 -1.00 29.27
CA ILE A 457 41.68 -1.12 27.84
C ILE A 457 42.96 -1.14 27.00
N ARG A 458 43.88 -0.20 27.27
CA ARG A 458 45.13 -0.07 26.50
C ARG A 458 46.02 -1.31 26.59
N ARG A 459 46.06 -1.98 27.74
CA ARG A 459 46.85 -3.20 27.97
C ARG A 459 46.20 -4.48 27.42
N ASP A 460 44.90 -4.47 27.14
CA ASP A 460 44.21 -5.68 26.65
C ASP A 460 44.30 -5.79 25.13
N ALA A 461 45.10 -6.76 24.65
CA ALA A 461 45.32 -7.05 23.24
C ALA A 461 44.04 -7.31 22.44
N ARG A 462 42.94 -7.73 23.08
CA ARG A 462 41.68 -8.03 22.38
C ARG A 462 40.88 -6.78 21.99
N ILE A 463 41.08 -5.66 22.68
CA ILE A 463 40.29 -4.43 22.50
C ILE A 463 41.13 -3.19 22.22
N ASN A 464 42.44 -3.21 22.52
CA ASN A 464 43.34 -2.06 22.37
C ASN A 464 43.32 -1.43 20.97
N TRP A 465 42.95 -2.17 19.93
CA TRP A 465 42.71 -1.64 18.58
C TRP A 465 41.80 -0.41 18.60
N ILE A 466 40.77 -0.36 19.46
CA ILE A 466 39.82 0.75 19.51
C ILE A 466 40.45 2.08 19.98
N CYS A 467 41.61 2.01 20.64
CA CYS A 467 42.35 3.17 21.12
C CYS A 467 43.05 3.93 19.98
N ASN A 468 43.29 3.28 18.83
CA ASN A 468 43.97 3.92 17.71
C ASN A 468 43.15 5.11 17.17
N PRO A 469 43.81 6.20 16.75
CA PRO A 469 43.14 7.43 16.32
C PRO A 469 42.18 7.21 15.13
N VAL A 470 42.46 6.22 14.27
CA VAL A 470 41.61 5.84 13.13
C VAL A 470 40.21 5.35 13.54
N HIS A 471 40.01 5.00 14.81
CA HIS A 471 38.74 4.54 15.37
C HIS A 471 37.96 5.63 16.13
N LYS A 472 38.36 6.90 16.01
CA LYS A 472 37.55 8.06 16.45
C LYS A 472 36.19 8.09 15.75
N HIS A 473 35.11 8.38 16.49
CA HIS A 473 33.76 8.58 15.96
C HIS A 473 33.29 7.57 14.89
N ARG A 474 33.44 6.27 15.19
CA ARG A 474 33.04 5.18 14.29
C ARG A 474 31.54 5.18 13.99
N GLU A 475 30.73 5.56 14.97
CA GLU A 475 29.28 5.73 14.85
C GLU A 475 28.92 6.80 13.81
N SER A 476 29.61 7.94 13.84
CA SER A 476 29.37 9.05 12.90
C SER A 476 29.73 8.68 11.44
N ARG A 477 30.72 7.78 11.27
CA ARG A 477 31.14 7.24 9.97
C ARG A 477 30.38 5.97 9.54
N GLY A 478 29.46 5.48 10.36
CA GLY A 478 28.69 4.26 10.09
C GLY A 478 29.57 2.99 10.02
N LEU A 479 30.59 2.89 10.88
CA LEU A 479 31.51 1.74 10.97
C LEU A 479 31.14 0.75 12.09
N THR A 480 30.10 1.05 12.87
CA THR A 480 29.49 0.10 13.81
C THR A 480 28.76 -1.01 13.04
N ALA A 481 28.41 -2.11 13.71
CA ALA A 481 27.66 -3.20 13.08
C ALA A 481 26.33 -2.72 12.49
N THR A 482 25.65 -1.82 13.20
CA THR A 482 24.41 -1.18 12.76
C THR A 482 24.63 -0.28 11.54
N GLY A 483 25.66 0.56 11.57
CA GLY A 483 26.00 1.46 10.47
C GLY A 483 26.39 0.69 9.19
N LYS A 484 27.23 -0.34 9.31
CA LYS A 484 27.62 -1.20 8.19
C LYS A 484 26.41 -1.89 7.54
N LYS A 485 25.48 -2.41 8.35
CA LYS A 485 24.22 -2.99 7.85
C LYS A 485 23.38 -1.96 7.09
N SER A 486 23.24 -0.76 7.63
CA SER A 486 22.46 0.33 7.01
C SER A 486 23.07 0.79 5.68
N ARG A 487 24.40 0.72 5.54
CA ARG A 487 25.13 1.05 4.30
C ARG A 487 25.05 -0.05 3.24
N GLY A 488 24.46 -1.21 3.55
CA GLY A 488 24.43 -2.37 2.66
C GLY A 488 25.83 -2.94 2.41
N ILE A 489 26.75 -2.87 3.37
CA ILE A 489 28.08 -3.47 3.21
C ILE A 489 27.98 -4.95 3.57
N ASN A 490 27.95 -5.79 2.55
CA ASN A 490 27.92 -7.24 2.69
C ASN A 490 28.52 -7.91 1.44
N LYS A 491 28.51 -9.25 1.38
CA LYS A 491 29.09 -10.06 0.30
C LYS A 491 28.01 -10.63 -0.63
N GLY A 492 28.37 -10.84 -1.90
CA GLY A 492 27.51 -11.45 -2.94
C GLY A 492 26.94 -10.44 -3.94
N HIS A 493 26.33 -10.96 -5.02
CA HIS A 493 25.82 -10.20 -6.17
C HIS A 493 24.94 -8.98 -5.80
N ARG A 494 24.07 -9.10 -4.79
CA ARG A 494 23.19 -8.03 -4.28
C ARG A 494 23.94 -6.81 -3.70
N TYR A 495 25.25 -6.92 -3.47
CA TYR A 495 26.05 -5.87 -2.82
C TYR A 495 27.17 -5.32 -3.72
N ASN A 496 27.17 -5.65 -5.02
CA ASN A 496 28.18 -5.17 -5.97
C ASN A 496 28.33 -3.64 -5.94
N ASN A 497 27.20 -2.93 -5.86
CA ASN A 497 27.16 -1.46 -5.83
C ASN A 497 27.39 -0.84 -4.45
N THR A 498 27.60 -1.64 -3.39
CA THR A 498 27.71 -1.14 -2.00
C THR A 498 28.89 -1.71 -1.21
N LYS A 499 29.60 -2.73 -1.72
CA LYS A 499 30.70 -3.43 -1.04
C LYS A 499 31.79 -2.51 -0.48
N ALA A 500 32.28 -1.56 -1.27
CA ALA A 500 33.26 -0.54 -0.85
C ALA A 500 32.63 0.78 -0.37
N GLY A 501 31.29 0.85 -0.34
CA GLY A 501 30.50 2.05 -0.12
C GLY A 501 29.87 2.58 -1.41
N ARG A 502 28.56 2.86 -1.37
CA ARG A 502 27.75 3.26 -2.53
C ARG A 502 28.38 4.38 -3.36
N ARG A 503 28.83 5.46 -2.72
CA ARG A 503 29.42 6.62 -3.41
C ARG A 503 30.78 6.29 -4.04
N HIS A 504 31.60 5.47 -3.37
CA HIS A 504 32.91 5.07 -3.88
C HIS A 504 32.75 4.18 -5.12
N THR A 505 31.87 3.17 -5.06
CA THR A 505 31.60 2.30 -6.20
C THR A 505 31.00 3.07 -7.37
N TRP A 506 30.03 3.96 -7.10
CA TRP A 506 29.46 4.83 -8.12
C TRP A 506 30.53 5.71 -8.78
N LYS A 507 31.42 6.36 -7.99
CA LYS A 507 32.51 7.17 -8.54
C LYS A 507 33.38 6.33 -9.47
N ARG A 508 33.85 5.16 -9.04
CA ARG A 508 34.67 4.26 -9.86
C ARG A 508 34.02 3.89 -11.19
N GLN A 509 32.71 3.63 -11.21
CA GLN A 509 31.97 3.25 -12.42
C GLN A 509 31.71 4.41 -13.38
N ASN A 510 31.66 5.65 -12.86
CA ASN A 510 31.37 6.84 -13.67
C ASN A 510 32.63 7.66 -13.97
N THR A 511 33.79 7.29 -13.42
CA THR A 511 35.07 7.90 -13.78
C THR A 511 35.45 7.45 -15.19
N GLN A 512 35.56 8.39 -16.12
CA GLN A 512 36.16 8.16 -17.42
C GLN A 512 37.67 7.96 -17.26
N SER A 513 38.17 6.81 -17.71
CA SER A 513 39.60 6.48 -17.64
C SER A 513 40.28 6.83 -18.96
N TYR A 514 41.15 7.84 -18.93
CA TYR A 514 42.00 8.20 -20.06
C TYR A 514 43.39 7.60 -19.86
N TRP A 515 43.66 6.52 -20.58
CA TRP A 515 44.97 5.89 -20.60
C TRP A 515 45.92 6.68 -21.51
N ARG A 516 47.21 6.63 -21.19
CA ARG A 516 48.25 7.29 -21.98
C ARG A 516 48.31 6.76 -23.41
N TYR A 517 48.02 5.48 -23.57
CA TYR A 517 47.87 4.79 -24.85
C TYR A 517 46.51 4.10 -24.83
N ARG A 518 45.71 4.27 -25.90
CA ARG A 518 44.35 3.72 -26.00
C ARG A 518 44.34 2.44 -26.81
#